data_AF-A0AAV4WE34-F1
#
_entry.id   AF-A0AAV4WE34-F1
#
_cell.length_a   1.000
_cell.length_b   1.000
_cell.length_c   1.000
_cell.angle_alpha   90.00
_cell.angle_beta   90.00
_cell.angle_gamma   90.00
#
_symmetry.space_group_name_H-M   'P 1'
#
loop_
_entity.id
_entity.type
_entity.pdbx_description
1 polymer ?
#
loop_
_entity_poly.entity_id
_entity_poly.type
_entity_poly.pdbx_seq_one_letter_code
_entity_poly.pdbx_strand_id
1 'polypeptide(L)'
;MLKTKDLILVLDKRKRHLAYQPMDLDALEEARKEREKEVKIEAIINGFIKPGDLWVEYNNVNTEKRFWNWTYNALVPELFALPWYNLREPLGLRLYLDDRNNLKIGYAVMRQVRIQPSSCKVSWLIESVSPECAGYGNMVNEDDTLYTVGWRKVNSSETLVPPEYKYLTASQLKGYPFWGQIDWYGGGGMWSLLWLDETVMSKLLSGAWRDWKKKAG
;
A
#
# COMPACT_ATOMS: atom_id res chain seq x y z
N MET A 1 43.55 67.24 13.22
CA MET A 1 44.00 66.52 14.42
C MET A 1 43.06 66.82 15.58
N LEU A 2 42.47 65.78 16.18
CA LEU A 2 42.10 65.65 17.61
C LEU A 2 41.38 66.82 18.32
N LYS A 3 40.11 66.64 18.73
CA LYS A 3 39.75 66.25 20.11
C LYS A 3 38.24 66.21 20.39
N THR A 4 37.95 65.30 21.31
CA THR A 4 36.73 64.89 22.01
C THR A 4 36.00 65.96 22.84
N LYS A 5 34.72 65.65 23.16
CA LYS A 5 33.82 66.17 24.24
C LYS A 5 32.86 67.29 23.78
N ASP A 6 31.54 67.28 23.98
CA ASP A 6 30.75 66.80 25.13
C ASP A 6 29.34 66.25 24.81
N LEU A 7 28.85 65.45 25.76
CA LEU A 7 27.49 64.92 25.96
C LEU A 7 26.38 65.97 25.79
N ILE A 8 25.20 65.54 25.29
CA ILE A 8 23.93 65.62 26.03
C ILE A 8 22.99 64.49 25.52
N LEU A 9 22.48 63.75 26.50
CA LEU A 9 21.59 62.61 26.42
C LEU A 9 20.21 62.99 25.86
N VAL A 10 19.74 62.28 24.83
CA VAL A 10 18.31 61.95 24.70
C VAL A 10 18.21 60.47 24.40
N LEU A 11 18.31 59.67 25.47
CA LEU A 11 17.91 58.28 25.45
C LEU A 11 16.37 58.24 25.33
N ASP A 12 15.84 58.01 24.13
CA ASP A 12 14.49 57.46 24.01
C ASP A 12 14.55 56.01 24.53
N LYS A 13 14.29 55.85 25.82
CA LYS A 13 14.16 54.56 26.51
C LYS A 13 12.86 53.86 26.12
N ARG A 14 12.68 53.56 24.84
CA ARG A 14 11.76 52.51 24.38
C ARG A 14 12.53 51.35 23.78
N LYS A 15 13.42 50.77 24.60
CA LYS A 15 13.65 49.33 24.53
C LYS A 15 12.31 48.67 24.85
N ARG A 16 11.59 48.23 23.81
CA ARG A 16 10.66 47.11 23.97
C ARG A 16 11.51 45.91 24.36
N HIS A 17 11.78 45.79 25.66
CA HIS A 17 12.20 44.54 26.27
C HIS A 17 11.03 43.58 26.08
N LEU A 18 11.03 42.85 24.96
CA LEU A 18 10.34 41.57 24.92
C LEU A 18 10.97 40.75 26.03
N ALA A 19 10.26 40.60 27.14
CA ALA A 19 10.68 39.76 28.23
C ALA A 19 10.94 38.36 27.66
N TYR A 20 12.09 37.78 27.97
CA TYR A 20 12.36 36.39 27.64
C TYR A 20 11.28 35.55 28.34
N GLN A 21 10.34 35.00 27.55
CA GLN A 21 9.44 33.99 28.08
C GLN A 21 10.26 32.71 28.21
N PRO A 22 10.33 32.11 29.41
CA PRO A 22 10.98 30.82 29.57
C PRO A 22 10.32 29.82 28.64
N MET A 23 11.16 29.02 28.01
CA MET A 23 10.77 28.02 27.04
C MET A 23 9.82 27.02 27.71
N ASP A 24 8.63 26.85 27.15
CA ASP A 24 7.61 25.95 27.67
C ASP A 24 8.08 24.50 27.50
N LEU A 25 8.40 23.86 28.61
CA LEU A 25 8.93 22.50 28.64
C LEU A 25 7.89 21.48 28.16
N ASP A 26 6.61 21.73 28.41
CA ASP A 26 5.53 20.83 27.99
C ASP A 26 5.37 20.91 26.47
N ALA A 27 5.41 22.13 25.91
CA ALA A 27 5.39 22.35 24.47
C ALA A 27 6.62 21.74 23.76
N LEU A 28 7.80 21.79 24.38
CA LEU A 28 9.00 21.13 23.85
C LEU A 28 8.90 19.60 23.86
N GLU A 29 8.30 19.03 24.90
CA GLU A 29 8.10 17.58 24.99
C GLU A 29 7.06 17.10 23.98
N GLU A 30 6.00 17.89 23.74
CA GLU A 30 5.02 17.64 22.69
C GLU A 30 5.66 17.72 21.30
N ALA A 31 6.43 18.77 21.00
CA ALA A 31 7.17 18.89 19.74
C ALA A 31 8.21 17.77 19.55
N ARG A 32 8.82 17.27 20.63
CA ARG A 32 9.71 16.10 20.56
C ARG A 32 8.91 14.84 20.20
N LYS A 33 7.75 14.62 20.82
CA LYS A 33 6.87 13.48 20.50
C LYS A 33 6.37 13.55 19.07
N GLU A 34 6.05 14.73 18.56
CA GLU A 34 5.66 14.92 17.16
C GLU A 34 6.80 14.60 16.21
N ARG A 35 8.00 15.13 16.43
CA ARG A 35 9.17 14.79 15.61
C ARG A 35 9.53 13.31 15.68
N GLU A 36 9.39 12.67 16.84
CA GLU A 36 9.58 11.22 16.96
C GLU A 36 8.55 10.43 16.16
N LYS A 37 7.29 10.89 16.07
CA LYS A 37 6.28 10.28 15.19
C LYS A 37 6.66 10.46 13.72
N GLU A 38 7.05 11.66 13.30
CA GLU A 38 7.47 11.95 11.93
C GLU A 38 8.68 11.10 11.51
N VAL A 39 9.73 11.07 12.34
CA VAL A 39 10.93 10.26 12.08
C VAL A 39 10.60 8.77 12.02
N LYS A 40 9.69 8.28 12.87
CA LYS A 40 9.24 6.88 12.80
C LYS A 40 8.42 6.59 11.54
N ILE A 41 7.57 7.51 11.11
CA ILE A 41 6.79 7.39 9.87
C ILE A 41 7.73 7.35 8.66
N GLU A 42 8.71 8.26 8.60
CA GLU A 42 9.73 8.29 7.54
C GLU A 42 10.60 7.03 7.55
N ALA A 43 10.98 6.52 8.72
CA ALA A 43 11.71 5.27 8.84
C ALA A 43 10.88 4.06 8.39
N ILE A 44 9.57 4.07 8.61
CA ILE A 44 8.66 3.05 8.09
C ILE A 44 8.56 3.15 6.57
N ILE A 45 8.34 4.35 6.01
CA ILE A 45 8.23 4.56 4.55
C ILE A 45 9.50 4.13 3.84
N ASN A 46 10.66 4.51 4.36
CA ASN A 46 11.97 4.18 3.77
C ASN A 46 12.44 2.75 4.09
N GLY A 47 11.88 2.11 5.13
CA GLY A 47 12.33 0.82 5.65
C GLY A 47 11.46 -0.38 5.31
N PHE A 48 10.17 -0.19 4.98
CA PHE A 48 9.23 -1.31 4.85
C PHE A 48 9.48 -2.16 3.59
N ILE A 49 10.05 -1.54 2.55
CA ILE A 49 10.59 -2.21 1.36
C ILE A 49 11.78 -1.38 0.95
N LYS A 50 13.01 -1.88 1.14
CA LYS A 50 14.18 -1.17 0.61
C LYS A 50 13.94 -0.96 -0.90
N PRO A 51 14.25 0.19 -1.49
CA PRO A 51 14.53 0.28 -2.91
C PRO A 51 15.86 -0.46 -3.17
N GLY A 52 15.90 -1.76 -2.84
CA GLY A 52 17.09 -2.60 -2.86
C GLY A 52 17.49 -2.98 -4.27
N ASP A 53 16.56 -2.89 -5.22
CA ASP A 53 16.82 -3.12 -6.62
C ASP A 53 16.34 -1.92 -7.46
N LEU A 54 17.28 -1.08 -7.90
CA LEU A 54 17.03 0.10 -8.74
C LEU A 54 16.23 -0.23 -10.01
N TRP A 55 16.27 -1.49 -10.44
CA TRP A 55 15.60 -1.98 -11.65
C TRP A 55 14.13 -2.38 -11.42
N VAL A 56 13.70 -2.55 -10.17
CA VAL A 56 12.37 -3.02 -9.79
C VAL A 56 11.77 -2.15 -8.68
N GLU A 57 11.70 -0.85 -8.92
CA GLU A 57 11.12 0.12 -7.98
C GLU A 57 9.58 0.18 -8.11
N TYR A 58 8.88 0.24 -6.96
CA TYR A 58 7.42 0.37 -6.92
C TYR A 58 6.92 1.65 -7.62
N ASN A 59 7.61 2.77 -7.42
CA ASN A 59 7.24 4.07 -7.99
C ASN A 59 7.22 4.07 -9.54
N ASN A 60 7.95 3.15 -10.16
CA ASN A 60 8.03 3.00 -11.62
C ASN A 60 7.04 1.95 -12.19
N VAL A 61 6.14 1.44 -11.34
CA VAL A 61 5.08 0.51 -11.75
C VAL A 61 3.96 1.28 -12.43
N ASN A 62 3.86 1.11 -13.74
CA ASN A 62 2.82 1.74 -14.59
C ASN A 62 2.00 0.74 -15.40
N THR A 63 2.35 -0.55 -15.33
CA THR A 63 1.72 -1.62 -16.12
C THR A 63 1.56 -2.85 -15.25
N GLU A 64 0.56 -3.66 -15.57
CA GLU A 64 0.27 -4.92 -14.87
C GLU A 64 1.48 -5.86 -14.84
N LYS A 65 2.18 -5.99 -15.98
CA LYS A 65 3.40 -6.79 -16.06
C LYS A 65 4.48 -6.30 -15.10
N ARG A 66 4.65 -4.97 -14.96
CA ARG A 66 5.60 -4.39 -14.01
C ARG A 66 5.15 -4.57 -12.57
N PHE A 67 3.87 -4.43 -12.28
CA PHE A 67 3.32 -4.67 -10.94
C PHE A 67 3.65 -6.09 -10.47
N TRP A 68 3.37 -7.10 -11.31
CA TRP A 68 3.67 -8.48 -10.97
C TRP A 68 5.16 -8.80 -10.94
N ASN A 69 5.96 -8.16 -11.80
CA ASN A 69 7.42 -8.24 -11.74
C ASN A 69 7.95 -7.71 -10.40
N TRP A 70 7.41 -6.59 -9.94
CA TRP A 70 7.74 -6.00 -8.64
C TRP A 70 7.26 -6.86 -7.48
N THR A 71 6.02 -7.37 -7.53
CA THR A 71 5.49 -8.25 -6.48
C THR A 71 6.38 -9.47 -6.29
N TYR A 72 6.81 -10.10 -7.39
CA TYR A 72 7.60 -11.33 -7.33
C TYR A 72 9.06 -11.10 -6.96
N ASN A 73 9.71 -10.10 -7.56
CA ASN A 73 11.16 -9.92 -7.39
C ASN A 73 11.53 -8.99 -6.22
N ALA A 74 10.62 -8.12 -5.78
CA ALA A 74 10.88 -7.18 -4.69
C ALA A 74 9.99 -7.48 -3.48
N LEU A 75 8.66 -7.39 -3.60
CA LEU A 75 7.77 -7.45 -2.43
C LEU A 75 7.85 -8.80 -1.68
N VAL A 76 7.76 -9.92 -2.40
CA VAL A 76 7.75 -11.24 -1.77
C VAL A 76 9.10 -11.55 -1.10
N PRO A 77 10.27 -11.40 -1.76
CA PRO A 77 11.56 -11.59 -1.11
C PRO A 77 11.74 -10.73 0.15
N GLU A 78 11.39 -9.44 0.09
CA GLU A 78 11.59 -8.53 1.22
C GLU A 78 10.66 -8.84 2.42
N LEU A 79 9.49 -9.41 2.15
CA LEU A 79 8.51 -9.75 3.18
C LEU A 79 8.98 -10.93 4.07
N PHE A 80 9.90 -11.77 3.59
CA PHE A 80 10.33 -12.95 4.33
C PHE A 80 11.84 -13.04 4.44
N ALA A 81 12.35 -13.35 5.64
CA ALA A 81 13.74 -13.72 5.80
C ALA A 81 14.09 -14.95 4.93
N LEU A 82 14.78 -14.70 3.82
CA LEU A 82 15.26 -15.74 2.91
C LEU A 82 16.48 -16.47 3.50
N PRO A 83 16.88 -17.61 2.90
CA PRO A 83 18.09 -18.32 3.31
C PRO A 83 19.31 -17.38 3.38
N TRP A 84 20.22 -17.72 4.29
CA TRP A 84 21.49 -17.02 4.42
C TRP A 84 22.32 -17.13 3.13
N TYR A 85 23.36 -16.31 3.00
CA TYR A 85 24.31 -16.37 1.88
C TYR A 85 24.96 -17.76 1.69
N ASN A 86 24.96 -18.59 2.74
CA ASN A 86 25.45 -19.97 2.74
C ASN A 86 24.34 -21.02 2.57
N LEU A 87 23.17 -20.62 2.07
CA LEU A 87 22.00 -21.45 1.80
C LEU A 87 21.38 -22.12 3.05
N ARG A 88 21.76 -21.67 4.26
CA ARG A 88 21.12 -22.16 5.49
C ARG A 88 19.78 -21.49 5.71
N GLU A 89 18.83 -22.26 6.25
CA GLU A 89 17.55 -21.70 6.66
C GLU A 89 17.72 -20.77 7.86
N PRO A 90 17.00 -19.64 7.90
CA PRO A 90 17.08 -18.69 8.99
C PRO A 90 16.16 -19.13 10.15
N LEU A 91 16.66 -20.09 10.93
CA LEU A 91 15.95 -20.65 12.09
C LEU A 91 15.56 -19.55 13.08
N GLY A 92 14.30 -19.53 13.50
CA GLY A 92 13.77 -18.53 14.44
C GLY A 92 13.45 -17.16 13.82
N LEU A 93 13.74 -16.94 12.53
CA LEU A 93 13.54 -15.65 11.87
C LEU A 93 12.34 -15.61 10.91
N ARG A 94 11.45 -16.62 10.94
CA ARG A 94 10.28 -16.70 10.04
C ARG A 94 9.33 -15.49 10.14
N LEU A 95 9.27 -14.88 11.32
CA LEU A 95 8.46 -13.68 11.59
C LEU A 95 9.22 -12.38 11.35
N TYR A 96 10.45 -12.42 10.85
CA TYR A 96 11.19 -11.22 10.48
C TYR A 96 11.03 -10.94 8.98
N LEU A 97 11.15 -9.65 8.62
CA LEU A 97 11.38 -9.21 7.26
C LEU A 97 12.80 -9.63 6.81
N ASP A 98 13.11 -9.45 5.52
CA ASP A 98 14.42 -9.84 5.00
C ASP A 98 15.60 -9.06 5.63
N ASP A 99 15.33 -7.88 6.19
CA ASP A 99 16.30 -7.11 6.95
C ASP A 99 16.72 -7.77 8.28
N ARG A 100 15.99 -8.79 8.74
CA ARG A 100 16.20 -9.57 9.98
C ARG A 100 16.16 -8.74 11.27
N ASN A 101 15.66 -7.50 11.19
CA ASN A 101 15.60 -6.58 12.32
C ASN A 101 14.16 -6.17 12.62
N ASN A 102 13.32 -6.10 11.60
CA ASN A 102 11.91 -5.79 11.74
C ASN A 102 11.07 -7.07 11.81
N LEU A 103 10.24 -7.15 12.85
CA LEU A 103 9.31 -8.25 13.07
C LEU A 103 7.99 -7.95 12.34
N LYS A 104 7.57 -8.81 11.41
CA LYS A 104 6.22 -8.77 10.84
C LYS A 104 5.25 -9.49 11.76
N ILE A 105 4.09 -8.88 11.95
CA ILE A 105 3.00 -9.46 12.74
C ILE A 105 2.00 -10.09 11.78
N GLY A 106 1.83 -11.41 11.87
CA GLY A 106 0.89 -12.15 11.03
C GLY A 106 1.41 -12.40 9.61
N TYR A 107 0.51 -12.29 8.64
CA TYR A 107 0.74 -12.64 7.24
C TYR A 107 0.35 -11.46 6.35
N ALA A 108 1.04 -11.29 5.22
CA ALA A 108 0.60 -10.32 4.23
C ALA A 108 -0.59 -10.88 3.45
N VAL A 109 -1.58 -10.02 3.28
CA VAL A 109 -2.80 -10.31 2.55
C VAL A 109 -2.84 -9.43 1.31
N MET A 110 -3.02 -10.02 0.15
CA MET A 110 -3.34 -9.30 -1.07
C MET A 110 -4.84 -9.32 -1.27
N ARG A 111 -5.45 -8.16 -1.48
CA ARG A 111 -6.88 -8.02 -1.75
C ARG A 111 -7.07 -7.42 -3.12
N GLN A 112 -8.03 -7.96 -3.87
CA GLN A 112 -8.42 -7.50 -5.18
C GLN A 112 -9.91 -7.17 -5.19
N VAL A 113 -10.20 -5.96 -5.67
CA VAL A 113 -11.56 -5.49 -5.99
C VAL A 113 -11.76 -5.61 -7.49
N ARG A 114 -12.93 -6.10 -7.90
CA ARG A 114 -13.31 -6.24 -9.32
C ARG A 114 -14.58 -5.44 -9.58
N ILE A 115 -14.75 -5.06 -10.83
CA ILE A 115 -15.93 -4.32 -11.29
C ILE A 115 -16.80 -5.24 -12.13
N GLN A 116 -18.11 -5.09 -11.98
CA GLN A 116 -19.07 -5.83 -12.79
C GLN A 116 -18.90 -5.48 -14.28
N PRO A 117 -18.86 -6.49 -15.19
CA PRO A 117 -18.57 -6.28 -16.61
C PRO A 117 -19.67 -5.59 -17.42
N SER A 118 -20.83 -5.32 -16.82
CA SER A 118 -21.96 -4.60 -17.44
C SER A 118 -22.32 -3.34 -16.65
N SER A 119 -21.33 -2.74 -15.98
CA SER A 119 -21.52 -1.53 -15.16
C SER A 119 -21.59 -0.25 -15.99
N CYS A 120 -21.17 -0.27 -17.25
CA CYS A 120 -21.35 0.83 -18.19
C CYS A 120 -22.08 0.42 -19.47
N LYS A 121 -22.72 1.41 -20.10
CA LYS A 121 -23.44 1.24 -21.35
C LYS A 121 -22.47 1.39 -22.52
N VAL A 122 -22.28 0.30 -23.26
CA VAL A 122 -21.54 0.33 -24.54
C VAL A 122 -22.36 1.11 -25.58
N SER A 123 -21.67 1.90 -26.39
CA SER A 123 -22.30 2.54 -27.55
C SER A 123 -22.61 1.50 -28.62
N TRP A 124 -23.81 1.57 -29.21
CA TRP A 124 -24.29 0.66 -30.26
C TRP A 124 -23.32 0.49 -31.44
N LEU A 125 -22.51 1.52 -31.74
CA LEU A 125 -21.49 1.48 -32.80
C LEU A 125 -20.31 0.53 -32.50
N ILE A 126 -19.99 0.31 -31.21
CA ILE A 126 -18.81 -0.45 -30.76
C ILE A 126 -19.25 -1.78 -30.12
N GLU A 127 -20.54 -1.99 -29.90
CA GLU A 127 -21.08 -3.21 -29.30
C GLU A 127 -20.67 -4.49 -30.05
N SER A 128 -20.50 -4.41 -31.37
CA SER A 128 -19.99 -5.52 -32.20
C SER A 128 -18.52 -5.85 -31.97
N VAL A 129 -17.73 -4.90 -31.45
CA VAL A 129 -16.28 -5.03 -31.19
C VAL A 129 -16.03 -5.41 -29.74
N SER A 130 -16.73 -4.78 -28.81
CA SER A 130 -16.59 -5.03 -27.37
C SER A 130 -17.95 -4.92 -26.68
N PRO A 131 -18.63 -6.05 -26.42
CA PRO A 131 -19.96 -6.04 -25.81
C PRO A 131 -19.93 -5.81 -24.29
N GLU A 132 -18.77 -5.99 -23.65
CA GLU A 132 -18.59 -5.80 -22.20
C GLU A 132 -17.94 -4.46 -21.89
N CYS A 133 -18.37 -3.82 -20.80
CA CYS A 133 -17.86 -2.53 -20.35
C CYS A 133 -17.79 -2.50 -18.81
N ALA A 134 -16.58 -2.28 -18.29
CA ALA A 134 -16.36 -2.01 -16.87
C ALA A 134 -16.25 -0.50 -16.65
N GLY A 135 -17.13 0.04 -15.82
CA GLY A 135 -17.15 1.44 -15.44
C GLY A 135 -16.10 1.76 -14.38
N TYR A 136 -16.32 2.84 -13.62
CA TYR A 136 -15.42 3.22 -12.52
C TYR A 136 -15.50 2.24 -11.35
N GLY A 137 -14.36 2.06 -10.69
CA GLY A 137 -14.16 1.15 -9.55
C GLY A 137 -14.67 1.70 -8.23
N ASN A 138 -15.97 2.01 -8.16
CA ASN A 138 -16.61 2.49 -6.95
C ASN A 138 -17.22 1.34 -6.14
N MET A 139 -17.56 1.61 -4.89
CA MET A 139 -18.22 0.65 -3.99
C MET A 139 -19.57 0.14 -4.52
N VAL A 140 -20.22 0.86 -5.44
CA VAL A 140 -21.54 0.49 -5.99
C VAL A 140 -21.43 -0.56 -7.10
N ASN A 141 -20.38 -0.48 -7.92
CA ASN A 141 -20.17 -1.35 -9.07
C ASN A 141 -19.24 -2.54 -8.76
N GLU A 142 -18.96 -2.78 -7.49
CA GLU A 142 -18.13 -3.89 -7.03
C GLU A 142 -18.77 -5.23 -7.43
N ASP A 143 -17.94 -6.14 -7.95
CA ASP A 143 -18.34 -7.45 -8.42
C ASP A 143 -18.29 -8.48 -7.29
N ASP A 144 -19.47 -8.94 -6.87
CA ASP A 144 -19.66 -9.93 -5.83
C ASP A 144 -19.81 -11.36 -6.38
N THR A 145 -19.61 -11.55 -7.69
CA THR A 145 -19.84 -12.85 -8.32
C THR A 145 -18.78 -13.90 -7.95
N LEU A 146 -19.23 -15.16 -7.93
CA LEU A 146 -18.39 -16.31 -7.64
C LEU A 146 -17.63 -16.77 -8.90
N TYR A 147 -16.31 -16.81 -8.79
CA TYR A 147 -15.43 -17.20 -9.89
C TYR A 147 -14.71 -18.52 -9.59
N THR A 148 -14.35 -19.24 -10.65
CA THR A 148 -13.34 -20.31 -10.60
C THR A 148 -12.01 -19.81 -11.17
N VAL A 149 -11.01 -20.68 -11.18
CA VAL A 149 -9.65 -20.39 -11.67
C VAL A 149 -9.71 -19.76 -13.06
N GLY A 150 -9.04 -18.61 -13.22
CA GLY A 150 -9.05 -17.85 -14.47
C GLY A 150 -10.30 -16.97 -14.66
N TRP A 151 -10.96 -16.57 -13.57
CA TRP A 151 -12.10 -15.63 -13.57
C TRP A 151 -13.27 -16.07 -14.46
N ARG A 152 -13.53 -17.38 -14.51
CA ARG A 152 -14.71 -17.93 -15.19
C ARG A 152 -15.85 -18.00 -14.19
N LYS A 153 -17.05 -17.58 -14.59
CA LYS A 153 -18.25 -17.70 -13.74
C LYS A 153 -18.53 -19.17 -13.46
N VAL A 154 -18.93 -19.43 -12.23
CA VAL A 154 -19.27 -20.78 -11.78
C VAL A 154 -20.67 -21.13 -12.30
N ASN A 155 -20.77 -22.21 -13.08
CA ASN A 155 -22.04 -22.64 -13.70
C ASN A 155 -22.83 -23.63 -12.82
N SER A 156 -22.19 -24.30 -11.85
CA SER A 156 -22.84 -25.23 -10.91
C SER A 156 -22.28 -25.07 -9.49
N SER A 157 -23.11 -25.32 -8.47
CA SER A 157 -22.68 -25.19 -7.06
C SER A 157 -21.70 -26.27 -6.60
N GLU A 158 -21.48 -27.31 -7.40
CA GLU A 158 -20.58 -28.43 -7.08
C GLU A 158 -19.11 -28.16 -7.44
N THR A 159 -18.84 -27.10 -8.19
CA THR A 159 -17.48 -26.73 -8.55
C THR A 159 -16.70 -26.31 -7.31
N LEU A 160 -15.59 -27.00 -7.02
CA LEU A 160 -14.66 -26.58 -5.97
C LEU A 160 -14.04 -25.23 -6.33
N VAL A 161 -14.46 -24.18 -5.63
CA VAL A 161 -13.96 -22.82 -5.81
C VAL A 161 -12.85 -22.55 -4.80
N PRO A 162 -11.63 -22.19 -5.26
CA PRO A 162 -10.57 -21.77 -4.35
C PRO A 162 -10.96 -20.47 -3.62
N PRO A 163 -10.55 -20.29 -2.36
CA PRO A 163 -10.93 -19.13 -1.57
C PRO A 163 -10.50 -17.80 -2.20
N GLU A 164 -9.45 -17.79 -3.03
CA GLU A 164 -8.90 -16.61 -3.70
C GLU A 164 -9.81 -16.05 -4.80
N TYR A 165 -10.78 -16.83 -5.26
CA TYR A 165 -11.77 -16.44 -6.27
C TYR A 165 -13.17 -16.23 -5.68
N LYS A 166 -13.30 -16.34 -4.36
CA LYS A 166 -14.55 -16.09 -3.64
C LYS A 166 -14.57 -14.65 -3.13
N TYR A 167 -15.62 -13.92 -3.50
CA TYR A 167 -15.89 -12.61 -2.93
C TYR A 167 -16.28 -12.73 -1.46
N LEU A 168 -15.70 -11.88 -0.61
CA LEU A 168 -16.11 -11.71 0.78
C LEU A 168 -16.59 -10.28 1.03
N THR A 169 -17.64 -10.15 1.84
CA THR A 169 -18.18 -8.85 2.21
C THR A 169 -17.30 -8.15 3.25
N ALA A 170 -17.44 -6.83 3.35
CA ALA A 170 -16.72 -6.01 4.34
C ALA A 170 -16.88 -6.54 5.77
N SER A 171 -18.08 -6.99 6.16
CA SER A 171 -18.34 -7.56 7.48
C SER A 171 -17.61 -8.88 7.72
N GLN A 172 -17.45 -9.72 6.68
CA GLN A 172 -16.73 -10.99 6.78
C GLN A 172 -15.22 -10.78 6.91
N LEU A 173 -14.68 -9.83 6.14
CA LEU A 173 -13.28 -9.44 6.22
C LEU A 173 -12.97 -8.52 7.41
N LYS A 174 -14.00 -8.03 8.11
CA LYS A 174 -13.89 -6.97 9.12
C LYS A 174 -13.13 -5.75 8.57
N GLY A 175 -13.32 -5.47 7.28
CA GLY A 175 -12.67 -4.39 6.55
C GLY A 175 -13.52 -3.14 6.55
N TYR A 176 -12.87 -1.98 6.64
CA TYR A 176 -13.50 -0.68 6.45
C TYR A 176 -13.26 -0.18 5.02
N PRO A 177 -14.16 0.65 4.47
CA PRO A 177 -13.89 1.31 3.21
C PRO A 177 -12.66 2.21 3.33
N PHE A 178 -11.90 2.33 2.24
CA PHE A 178 -10.73 3.19 2.18
C PHE A 178 -10.83 4.17 1.02
N TRP A 179 -10.30 5.37 1.26
CA TRP A 179 -10.21 6.43 0.26
C TRP A 179 -8.91 6.26 -0.53
N GLY A 180 -9.02 5.97 -1.83
CA GLY A 180 -7.88 5.99 -2.73
C GLY A 180 -7.71 7.34 -3.42
N GLN A 181 -6.79 7.40 -4.37
CA GLN A 181 -6.54 8.62 -5.13
C GLN A 181 -7.68 8.97 -6.09
N ILE A 182 -8.46 7.98 -6.52
CA ILE A 182 -9.48 8.13 -7.57
C ILE A 182 -10.90 8.00 -6.99
N ASP A 183 -11.15 7.04 -6.09
CA ASP A 183 -12.49 6.80 -5.52
C ASP A 183 -12.44 6.11 -4.15
N TRP A 184 -13.62 5.94 -3.54
CA TRP A 184 -13.86 5.08 -2.38
C TRP A 184 -13.96 3.61 -2.79
N TYR A 185 -13.17 2.79 -2.11
CA TYR A 185 -13.20 1.35 -2.25
C TYR A 185 -13.82 0.72 -1.00
N GLY A 186 -14.64 -0.32 -1.21
CA GLY A 186 -15.27 -1.05 -0.12
C GLY A 186 -14.28 -1.78 0.79
N GLY A 187 -14.81 -2.28 1.92
CA GLY A 187 -14.08 -3.19 2.82
C GLY A 187 -14.09 -4.66 2.36
N GLY A 188 -14.84 -4.98 1.30
CA GLY A 188 -14.98 -6.32 0.71
C GLY A 188 -13.88 -6.66 -0.31
N GLY A 189 -14.08 -7.76 -1.03
CA GLY A 189 -13.25 -8.15 -2.17
C GLY A 189 -12.82 -9.61 -2.13
N MET A 190 -12.08 -10.02 -3.17
CA MET A 190 -11.37 -11.29 -3.20
C MET A 190 -10.01 -11.10 -2.53
N TRP A 191 -9.55 -12.09 -1.76
CA TRP A 191 -8.28 -11.98 -1.04
C TRP A 191 -7.47 -13.26 -1.17
N SER A 192 -6.15 -13.11 -1.07
CA SER A 192 -5.22 -14.23 -1.06
C SER A 192 -4.09 -13.93 -0.07
N LEU A 193 -3.63 -14.98 0.59
CA LEU A 193 -2.46 -14.90 1.45
C LEU A 193 -1.19 -14.97 0.61
N LEU A 194 -0.27 -14.06 0.86
CA LEU A 194 1.07 -14.14 0.30
C LEU A 194 1.90 -15.09 1.16
N TRP A 195 2.39 -16.16 0.55
CA TRP A 195 3.25 -17.16 1.17
C TRP A 195 4.52 -17.34 0.34
N LEU A 196 5.63 -17.74 0.98
CA LEU A 196 6.85 -18.20 0.29
C LEU A 196 6.69 -19.53 -0.45
N ASP A 197 5.52 -20.16 -0.36
CA ASP A 197 5.27 -21.40 -1.07
C ASP A 197 5.26 -21.13 -2.58
N GLU A 198 6.22 -21.71 -3.29
CA GLU A 198 6.33 -21.61 -4.75
C GLU A 198 5.03 -22.02 -5.44
N THR A 199 4.22 -22.92 -4.86
CA THR A 199 2.94 -23.33 -5.44
C THR A 199 1.88 -22.23 -5.34
N VAL A 200 1.82 -21.50 -4.23
CA VAL A 200 0.89 -20.38 -4.05
C VAL A 200 1.34 -19.21 -4.90
N MET A 201 2.64 -18.91 -4.90
CA MET A 201 3.16 -17.84 -5.74
C MET A 201 3.06 -18.16 -7.22
N SER A 202 3.40 -19.37 -7.66
CA SER A 202 3.18 -19.76 -9.05
C SER A 202 1.71 -19.72 -9.43
N LYS A 203 0.75 -20.06 -8.56
CA LYS A 203 -0.68 -19.89 -8.83
C LYS A 203 -1.08 -18.42 -9.00
N LEU A 204 -0.65 -17.53 -8.09
CA LEU A 204 -0.90 -16.09 -8.21
C LEU A 204 -0.23 -15.49 -9.46
N LEU A 205 0.95 -16.00 -9.82
CA LEU A 205 1.78 -15.51 -10.92
C LEU A 205 1.50 -16.20 -12.27
N SER A 206 0.83 -17.35 -12.31
CA SER A 206 0.52 -18.12 -13.52
C SER A 206 -0.52 -17.46 -14.43
N GLY A 207 -0.92 -16.22 -14.15
CA GLY A 207 -1.82 -15.44 -14.99
C GLY A 207 -3.30 -15.64 -14.65
N ALA A 208 -3.69 -16.77 -14.05
CA ALA A 208 -5.08 -17.07 -13.74
C ALA A 208 -5.72 -16.05 -12.79
N TRP A 209 -4.98 -15.56 -11.79
CA TRP A 209 -5.44 -14.49 -10.90
C TRP A 209 -5.11 -13.08 -11.43
N ARG A 210 -4.13 -12.98 -12.35
CA ARG A 210 -3.64 -11.70 -12.88
C ARG A 210 -4.65 -10.95 -13.74
N ASP A 211 -5.55 -11.66 -14.43
CA ASP A 211 -6.41 -11.10 -15.48
C ASP A 211 -6.97 -9.71 -15.13
N TRP A 212 -6.51 -8.74 -15.93
CA TRP A 212 -6.71 -7.31 -15.80
C TRP A 212 -8.06 -6.85 -16.34
N LYS A 213 -8.74 -7.64 -17.19
CA LYS A 213 -9.89 -7.17 -17.99
C LYS A 213 -11.06 -6.55 -17.20
N LYS A 214 -11.06 -6.59 -15.85
CA LYS A 214 -12.19 -6.15 -15.00
C LYS A 214 -11.75 -5.53 -13.64
N LYS A 215 -10.58 -4.87 -13.55
CA LYS A 215 -10.11 -4.27 -12.28
C LYS A 215 -10.34 -2.77 -12.22
N ALA A 216 -10.59 -2.26 -11.01
CA ALA A 216 -10.77 -0.85 -10.71
C ALA A 216 -9.62 -0.01 -11.26
N GLY A 217 -9.96 0.81 -12.26
CA GLY A 217 -9.15 1.94 -12.70
C GLY A 217 -9.33 3.12 -11.77
#